data_AF-A0A399Q2A0-F1
#
_entry.id   AF-A0A399Q2A0-F1
#
_cell.length_a   1.000
_cell.length_b   1.000
_cell.length_c   1.000
_cell.angle_alpha   90.00
_cell.angle_beta   90.00
_cell.angle_gamma   90.00
#
_symmetry.space_group_name_H-M   'P 1'
#
loop_
_entity.id
_entity.type
_entity.pdbx_description
1 polymer ?
#
loop_
_entity_poly.entity_id
_entity_poly.type
_entity_poly.pdbx_seq_one_letter_code
_entity_poly.pdbx_strand_id
1 'polypeptide(L)'
;PALVDEGSTVAIRLMATAEDQARAMPGGVRRLLVLAIANPSAYVKQHLTSQEKLMLATSPYPNVQALFDDCLLACIDQVLERVAPGGAIYSKELFETARDRISGVVMDSMFDTVALVNRVLTGARDAERAIKQATSMQLIGALTDAREQLAGLVYPGFVSVTGLARLQRLPAYLSGLTHRVQRRPDQPARDRAWMTEVQKATDLYREAGGVIPSAPHAPESLVHARWMLEELRLSLFAQHLPTAEPVSLQRIRKVLAG
;
A
#
# COMPACT_ATOMS: atom_id res chain seq x y z
N PRO A 1 -11.48 -24.18 -14.34
CA PRO A 1 -12.39 -23.43 -13.43
C PRO A 1 -11.55 -22.64 -12.42
N ALA A 2 -12.09 -21.57 -11.85
CA ALA A 2 -11.45 -20.77 -10.81
C ALA A 2 -12.40 -20.57 -9.62
N LEU A 3 -11.83 -20.35 -8.43
CA LEU A 3 -12.54 -19.74 -7.32
C LEU A 3 -12.67 -18.24 -7.58
N VAL A 4 -13.86 -17.69 -7.37
CA VAL A 4 -14.16 -16.27 -7.59
C VAL A 4 -14.75 -15.68 -6.30
N ASP A 5 -14.18 -14.55 -5.88
CA ASP A 5 -14.68 -13.76 -4.74
C ASP A 5 -16.02 -13.09 -5.09
N GLU A 6 -17.06 -13.35 -4.30
CA GLU A 6 -18.39 -12.71 -4.41
C GLU A 6 -18.68 -11.79 -3.21
N GLY A 7 -17.66 -11.43 -2.43
CA GLY A 7 -17.73 -10.58 -1.26
C GLY A 7 -18.08 -11.36 0.01
N SER A 8 -19.23 -12.03 0.05
CA SER A 8 -19.67 -12.84 1.19
C SER A 8 -19.54 -14.35 0.97
N THR A 9 -19.36 -14.78 -0.28
CA THR A 9 -19.25 -16.17 -0.70
C THR A 9 -18.10 -16.36 -1.68
N VAL A 10 -17.79 -17.63 -1.99
CA VAL A 10 -16.87 -18.01 -3.06
C VAL A 10 -17.64 -18.88 -4.05
N ALA A 11 -17.59 -18.51 -5.33
CA ALA A 11 -18.15 -19.31 -6.41
C ALA A 11 -17.07 -20.08 -7.15
N ILE A 12 -17.44 -21.25 -7.70
CA ILE A 12 -16.64 -21.95 -8.71
C ILE A 12 -17.15 -21.52 -10.07
N ARG A 13 -16.29 -20.91 -10.90
CA ARG A 13 -16.66 -20.44 -12.25
C ARG A 13 -15.74 -21.02 -13.32
N LEU A 14 -16.32 -21.36 -14.47
CA LEU A 14 -15.54 -21.70 -15.66
C LEU A 14 -15.02 -20.41 -16.30
N MET A 15 -13.72 -20.35 -16.57
CA MET A 15 -13.06 -19.20 -17.16
C MET A 15 -12.81 -19.46 -18.65
N ALA A 16 -12.78 -18.40 -19.46
CA ALA A 16 -12.57 -18.52 -20.90
C ALA A 16 -11.16 -18.96 -21.27
N THR A 17 -10.15 -18.49 -20.52
CA THR A 17 -8.74 -18.82 -20.75
C THR A 17 -8.03 -19.25 -19.47
N ALA A 18 -6.87 -19.90 -19.61
CA ALA A 18 -6.00 -20.23 -18.47
C ALA A 18 -5.46 -18.97 -17.77
N GLU A 19 -5.23 -17.89 -18.52
CA GLU A 19 -4.79 -16.60 -17.98
C GLU A 19 -5.89 -15.95 -17.14
N ASP A 20 -7.15 -15.98 -17.59
CA ASP A 20 -8.30 -15.52 -16.80
C ASP A 20 -8.45 -16.30 -15.50
N GLN A 21 -8.24 -17.61 -15.57
CA GLN A 21 -8.24 -18.46 -14.38
C GLN A 21 -7.12 -18.10 -13.41
N ALA A 22 -5.89 -17.97 -13.90
CA ALA A 22 -4.74 -17.61 -13.08
C ALA A 22 -4.90 -16.23 -12.42
N ARG A 23 -5.57 -15.27 -13.08
CA ARG A 23 -5.90 -13.96 -12.50
C ARG A 23 -6.99 -14.02 -11.44
N ALA A 24 -8.06 -14.80 -11.68
CA ALA A 24 -9.19 -14.86 -10.76
C ALA A 24 -8.91 -15.69 -9.50
N MET A 25 -8.17 -16.79 -9.65
CA MET A 25 -7.99 -17.81 -8.61
C MET A 25 -7.47 -17.25 -7.27
N PRO A 26 -6.42 -16.40 -7.22
CA PRO A 26 -5.88 -15.90 -5.96
C PRO A 26 -6.92 -15.11 -5.14
N GLY A 27 -7.75 -14.30 -5.80
CA GLY A 27 -8.82 -13.55 -5.14
C GLY A 27 -9.86 -14.46 -4.49
N GLY A 28 -10.27 -15.52 -5.19
CA GLY A 28 -11.21 -16.51 -4.65
C GLY A 28 -10.62 -17.34 -3.50
N VAL A 29 -9.35 -17.74 -3.61
CA VAL A 29 -8.62 -18.44 -2.51
C VAL A 29 -8.54 -17.54 -1.27
N ARG A 30 -8.19 -16.26 -1.45
CA ARG A 30 -8.15 -15.29 -0.35
C ARG A 30 -9.51 -15.15 0.33
N ARG A 31 -10.60 -15.01 -0.43
CA ARG A 31 -11.96 -14.98 0.14
C ARG A 31 -12.29 -16.27 0.89
N LEU A 32 -11.93 -17.43 0.34
CA LEU A 32 -12.18 -18.70 0.99
C LEU A 32 -11.45 -18.80 2.33
N LEU A 33 -10.20 -18.31 2.40
CA LEU A 33 -9.44 -18.23 3.64
C LEU A 33 -10.08 -17.28 4.66
N VAL A 34 -10.54 -16.09 4.23
CA VAL A 34 -11.28 -15.15 5.10
C VAL A 34 -12.49 -15.82 5.74
N LEU A 35 -13.25 -16.61 4.97
CA LEU A 35 -14.44 -17.31 5.46
C LEU A 35 -14.11 -18.52 6.34
N ALA A 36 -12.90 -19.07 6.23
CA ALA A 36 -12.48 -20.29 6.91
C ALA A 36 -11.75 -20.06 8.26
N ILE A 37 -11.46 -18.81 8.62
CA ILE A 37 -10.74 -18.45 9.85
C ILE A 37 -11.63 -17.62 10.79
N ALA A 38 -11.30 -17.63 12.08
CA ALA A 38 -11.92 -16.71 13.03
C ALA A 38 -11.45 -15.27 12.76
N ASN A 39 -12.38 -14.31 12.71
CA ASN A 39 -12.06 -12.91 12.49
C ASN A 39 -11.72 -12.20 13.83
N PRO A 40 -10.49 -11.72 14.04
CA PRO A 40 -10.07 -11.10 15.30
C PRO A 40 -10.50 -9.63 15.44
N SER A 41 -11.13 -9.03 14.43
CA SER A 41 -11.43 -7.59 14.36
C SER A 41 -12.14 -7.04 15.60
N ALA A 42 -13.14 -7.76 16.11
CA ALA A 42 -13.89 -7.34 17.28
C ALA A 42 -13.01 -7.27 18.54
N TYR A 43 -12.13 -8.26 18.71
CA TYR A 43 -11.20 -8.33 19.84
C TYR A 43 -10.15 -7.22 19.76
N VAL A 44 -9.52 -7.03 18.58
CA VAL A 44 -8.57 -5.94 18.35
C VAL A 44 -9.22 -4.59 18.62
N LYS A 45 -10.46 -4.36 18.15
CA LYS A 45 -11.23 -3.13 18.40
C LYS A 45 -11.37 -2.81 19.89
N GLN A 46 -11.64 -3.82 20.71
CA GLN A 46 -11.87 -3.65 22.15
C GLN A 46 -10.60 -3.19 22.86
N HIS A 47 -9.43 -3.63 22.40
CA HIS A 47 -8.13 -3.36 23.00
C HIS A 47 -7.47 -2.05 22.53
N LEU A 48 -8.06 -1.35 21.56
CA LEU A 48 -7.59 -0.03 21.17
C LEU A 48 -7.95 1.04 22.20
N THR A 49 -7.00 1.95 22.43
CA THR A 49 -7.22 3.18 23.20
C THR A 49 -8.24 4.09 22.50
N SER A 50 -8.84 5.02 23.26
CA SER A 50 -9.76 6.01 22.69
C SER A 50 -9.10 6.89 21.62
N GLN A 51 -7.81 7.19 21.77
CA GLN A 51 -7.05 7.99 20.81
C GLN A 51 -6.83 7.24 19.49
N GLU A 52 -6.47 5.95 19.56
CA GLU A 52 -6.34 5.12 18.36
C GLU A 52 -7.67 4.96 17.64
N LYS A 53 -8.76 4.68 18.37
CA LYS A 53 -10.11 4.61 17.80
C LYS A 53 -10.47 5.89 17.03
N LEU A 54 -10.17 7.05 17.61
CA LEU A 54 -10.40 8.34 16.97
C LEU A 54 -9.53 8.53 15.72
N MET A 55 -8.26 8.12 15.78
CA MET A 55 -7.35 8.18 14.63
C MET A 55 -7.84 7.30 13.48
N LEU A 56 -8.22 6.05 13.76
CA LEU A 56 -8.76 5.13 12.75
C LEU A 56 -10.07 5.64 12.13
N ALA A 57 -10.90 6.34 12.90
CA ALA A 57 -12.13 6.97 12.40
C ALA A 57 -11.86 8.11 11.39
N THR A 58 -10.63 8.65 11.33
CA THR A 58 -10.21 9.64 10.31
C THR A 58 -9.61 9.02 9.05
N SER A 59 -9.58 7.69 8.96
CA SER A 59 -9.06 6.96 7.80
C SER A 59 -9.91 7.23 6.53
N PRO A 60 -9.38 6.98 5.32
CA PRO A 60 -10.14 7.18 4.08
C PRO A 60 -11.26 6.14 3.86
N TYR A 61 -11.41 5.17 4.76
CA TYR A 61 -12.38 4.09 4.64
C TYR A 61 -13.79 4.59 5.00
N PRO A 62 -14.85 3.96 4.43
CA PRO A 62 -16.22 4.33 4.76
C PRO A 62 -16.57 4.11 6.23
N ASN A 63 -15.88 3.18 6.90
CA ASN A 63 -15.98 2.93 8.33
C ASN A 63 -14.76 2.14 8.84
N VAL A 64 -14.59 2.05 10.16
CA VAL A 64 -13.47 1.33 10.79
C VAL A 64 -13.49 -0.17 10.50
N GLN A 65 -14.66 -0.78 10.28
CA GLN A 65 -14.74 -2.21 9.95
C GLN A 65 -14.12 -2.48 8.57
N ALA A 66 -14.41 -1.64 7.57
CA ALA A 66 -13.80 -1.77 6.25
C ALA A 66 -12.27 -1.64 6.28
N LEU A 67 -11.73 -0.82 7.19
CA LEU A 67 -10.28 -0.75 7.42
C LEU A 67 -9.74 -2.06 8.02
N PHE A 68 -10.42 -2.63 9.02
CA PHE A 68 -10.02 -3.90 9.62
C PHE A 68 -10.13 -5.08 8.66
N ASP A 69 -11.13 -5.07 7.78
CA ASP A 69 -11.24 -6.06 6.72
C ASP A 69 -10.04 -5.96 5.78
N ASP A 70 -9.59 -4.76 5.41
CA ASP A 70 -8.38 -4.58 4.58
C ASP A 70 -7.08 -4.98 5.31
N CYS A 71 -6.97 -4.69 6.61
CA CYS A 71 -5.87 -5.20 7.44
C CYS A 71 -5.84 -6.73 7.49
N LEU A 72 -7.01 -7.37 7.59
CA LEU A 72 -7.13 -8.83 7.62
C LEU A 72 -6.68 -9.42 6.28
N LEU A 73 -7.08 -8.83 5.16
CA LEU A 73 -6.61 -9.23 3.83
C LEU A 73 -5.09 -9.15 3.75
N ALA A 74 -4.47 -8.06 4.21
CA ALA A 74 -3.02 -7.90 4.21
C ALA A 74 -2.29 -8.96 5.07
N CYS A 75 -2.84 -9.29 6.24
CA CYS A 75 -2.32 -10.36 7.09
C CYS A 75 -2.39 -11.73 6.42
N ILE A 76 -3.52 -12.05 5.78
CA ILE A 76 -3.71 -13.29 5.03
C ILE A 76 -2.72 -13.35 3.85
N ASP A 77 -2.62 -12.27 3.08
CA ASP A 77 -1.76 -12.21 1.89
C ASP A 77 -0.28 -12.42 2.25
N GLN A 78 0.19 -11.91 3.39
CA GLN A 78 1.56 -12.15 3.85
C GLN A 78 1.85 -13.63 4.12
N VAL A 79 0.91 -14.37 4.71
CA VAL A 79 1.09 -15.82 4.96
C VAL A 79 0.93 -16.60 3.65
N LEU A 80 -0.06 -16.23 2.84
CA LEU A 80 -0.36 -16.87 1.58
C LEU A 80 0.84 -16.80 0.62
N GLU A 81 1.48 -15.65 0.49
CA GLU A 81 2.67 -15.50 -0.37
C GLU A 81 3.83 -16.42 0.03
N ARG A 82 3.97 -16.77 1.32
CA ARG A 82 5.00 -17.71 1.81
C ARG A 82 4.64 -19.18 1.58
N VAL A 83 3.35 -19.49 1.50
CA VAL A 83 2.85 -20.88 1.35
C VAL A 83 2.65 -21.23 -0.12
N ALA A 84 2.12 -20.29 -0.90
CA ALA A 84 1.84 -20.41 -2.31
C ALA A 84 2.10 -19.03 -2.98
N PRO A 85 3.33 -18.77 -3.44
CA PRO A 85 3.67 -17.53 -4.15
C PRO A 85 2.69 -17.27 -5.30
N GLY A 86 2.17 -16.04 -5.38
CA GLY A 86 1.10 -15.68 -6.34
C GLY A 86 -0.32 -16.10 -5.94
N GLY A 87 -0.49 -16.74 -4.78
CA GLY A 87 -1.78 -16.95 -4.11
C GLY A 87 -2.71 -18.02 -4.70
N ALA A 88 -2.28 -18.75 -5.72
CA ALA A 88 -3.09 -19.83 -6.30
C ALA A 88 -2.92 -21.15 -5.54
N ILE A 89 -4.03 -21.70 -5.02
CA ILE A 89 -4.06 -22.99 -4.31
C ILE A 89 -5.10 -23.90 -4.98
N TYR A 90 -4.67 -25.08 -5.43
CA TYR A 90 -5.54 -26.06 -6.11
C TYR A 90 -5.79 -27.34 -5.29
N SER A 91 -5.07 -27.55 -4.19
CA SER A 91 -5.21 -28.74 -3.34
C SER A 91 -5.80 -28.40 -1.98
N LYS A 92 -6.55 -29.35 -1.42
CA LYS A 92 -7.14 -29.23 -0.09
C LYS A 92 -6.06 -29.14 0.99
N GLU A 93 -5.02 -29.95 0.84
CA GLU A 93 -3.92 -30.06 1.82
C GLU A 93 -3.15 -28.74 1.94
N LEU A 94 -2.91 -28.07 0.81
CA LEU A 94 -2.23 -26.77 0.80
C LEU A 94 -3.14 -25.66 1.35
N PHE A 95 -4.45 -25.72 1.06
CA PHE A 95 -5.43 -24.82 1.64
C PHE A 95 -5.49 -24.95 3.17
N GLU A 96 -5.60 -26.17 3.69
CA GLU A 96 -5.62 -26.44 5.13
C GLU A 96 -4.32 -25.97 5.80
N THR A 97 -3.17 -26.21 5.14
CA THR A 97 -1.87 -25.69 5.61
C THR A 97 -1.86 -24.16 5.72
N ALA A 98 -2.36 -23.45 4.70
CA ALA A 98 -2.45 -22.00 4.70
C ALA A 98 -3.41 -21.51 5.81
N ARG A 99 -4.62 -22.10 5.90
CA ARG A 99 -5.63 -21.77 6.91
C ARG A 99 -5.07 -21.92 8.33
N ASP A 100 -4.39 -23.03 8.62
CA ASP A 100 -3.90 -23.32 9.97
C ASP A 100 -2.77 -22.38 10.36
N ARG A 101 -1.86 -22.08 9.43
CA ARG A 101 -0.80 -21.08 9.63
C ARG A 101 -1.38 -19.69 9.88
N ILE A 102 -2.36 -19.27 9.08
CA ILE A 102 -3.04 -17.99 9.26
C ILE A 102 -3.71 -17.96 10.63
N SER A 103 -4.48 -18.99 10.98
CA SER A 103 -5.19 -19.06 12.27
C SER A 103 -4.23 -18.96 13.46
N GLY A 104 -3.01 -19.51 13.34
CA GLY A 104 -1.99 -19.42 14.38
C GLY A 104 -1.36 -18.05 14.58
N VAL A 105 -1.43 -17.14 13.60
CA VAL A 105 -0.71 -15.83 13.64
C VAL A 105 -1.61 -14.61 13.44
N VAL A 106 -2.86 -14.80 12.99
CA VAL A 106 -3.72 -13.70 12.55
C VAL A 106 -4.06 -12.71 13.66
N MET A 107 -4.16 -13.17 14.90
CA MET A 107 -4.44 -12.30 16.06
C MET A 107 -3.31 -11.28 16.25
N ASP A 108 -2.07 -11.75 16.43
CA ASP A 108 -0.90 -10.90 16.65
C ASP A 108 -0.61 -10.02 15.41
N SER A 109 -0.70 -10.62 14.21
CA SER A 109 -0.50 -9.90 12.95
C SER A 109 -1.50 -8.75 12.79
N MET A 110 -2.75 -8.92 13.24
CA MET A 110 -3.76 -7.87 13.20
C MET A 110 -3.45 -6.74 14.19
N PHE A 111 -2.99 -7.04 15.40
CA PHE A 111 -2.54 -6.00 16.34
C PHE A 111 -1.39 -5.17 15.76
N ASP A 112 -0.35 -5.83 15.25
CA ASP A 112 0.81 -5.17 14.65
C ASP A 112 0.42 -4.33 13.44
N THR A 113 -0.44 -4.86 12.57
CA THR A 113 -0.92 -4.18 11.37
C THR A 113 -1.74 -2.94 11.74
N VAL A 114 -2.67 -3.04 12.69
CA VAL A 114 -3.49 -1.90 13.13
C VAL A 114 -2.65 -0.83 13.84
N ALA A 115 -1.65 -1.21 14.63
CA ALA A 115 -0.71 -0.27 15.24
C ALA A 115 0.13 0.45 14.18
N LEU A 116 0.58 -0.26 13.14
CA LEU A 116 1.28 0.35 12.01
C LEU A 116 0.36 1.29 11.21
N VAL A 117 -0.88 0.89 10.92
CA VAL A 117 -1.86 1.75 10.25
C VAL A 117 -2.12 3.03 11.04
N ASN A 118 -2.23 2.97 12.38
CA ASN A 118 -2.36 4.17 13.21
C ASN A 118 -1.19 5.14 13.00
N ARG A 119 0.05 4.63 12.92
CA ARG A 119 1.24 5.46 12.62
C ARG A 119 1.18 6.05 11.22
N VAL A 120 0.75 5.28 10.22
CA VAL A 120 0.55 5.76 8.85
C VAL A 120 -0.48 6.88 8.80
N LEU A 121 -1.65 6.69 9.42
CA LEU A 121 -2.71 7.70 9.46
C LEU A 121 -2.28 8.98 10.20
N THR A 122 -1.48 8.84 11.26
CA THR A 122 -0.89 9.99 11.95
C THR A 122 0.02 10.79 11.01
N GLY A 123 0.95 10.12 10.32
CA GLY A 123 1.83 10.76 9.34
C GLY A 123 1.06 11.39 8.17
N ALA A 124 -0.03 10.77 7.73
CA ALA A 124 -0.88 11.30 6.67
C ALA A 124 -1.58 12.60 7.10
N ARG A 125 -2.07 12.67 8.35
CA ARG A 125 -2.66 13.89 8.92
C ARG A 125 -1.64 15.02 9.08
N ASP A 126 -0.41 14.70 9.46
CA ASP A 126 0.66 15.69 9.57
C ASP A 126 1.03 16.26 8.19
N ALA A 127 1.14 15.39 7.18
CA ALA A 127 1.36 15.82 5.80
C ALA A 127 0.20 16.69 5.28
N GLU A 128 -1.04 16.27 5.51
CA GLU A 128 -2.22 17.04 5.11
C GLU A 128 -2.25 18.42 5.78
N ARG A 129 -1.92 18.49 7.08
CA ARG A 129 -1.81 19.76 7.83
C ARG A 129 -0.72 20.66 7.23
N ALA A 130 0.46 20.12 6.96
CA ALA A 130 1.56 20.88 6.36
C ALA A 130 1.15 21.44 4.98
N ILE A 131 0.49 20.63 4.14
CA ILE A 131 -0.01 21.05 2.83
C ILE A 131 -1.05 22.17 2.97
N LYS A 132 -1.97 22.07 3.94
CA LYS A 132 -3.01 23.10 4.17
C LYS A 132 -2.44 24.43 4.68
N GLN A 133 -1.36 24.39 5.48
CA GLN A 133 -0.72 25.59 6.02
C GLN A 133 0.13 26.34 4.99
N ALA A 134 0.57 25.68 3.93
CA ALA A 134 1.32 26.31 2.85
C ALA A 134 0.37 27.05 1.88
N THR A 135 0.29 28.38 1.97
CA THR A 135 -0.71 29.20 1.27
C THR A 135 -0.18 30.06 0.12
N SER A 136 1.12 30.03 -0.18
CA SER A 136 1.69 30.90 -1.22
C SER A 136 1.31 30.45 -2.65
N MET A 137 0.92 31.40 -3.50
CA MET A 137 0.52 31.19 -4.90
C MET A 137 1.66 30.56 -5.74
N GLN A 138 2.92 30.89 -5.43
CA GLN A 138 4.09 30.31 -6.08
C GLN A 138 4.26 28.81 -5.74
N LEU A 139 3.50 28.31 -4.76
CA LEU A 139 3.58 26.95 -4.29
C LEU A 139 2.59 25.98 -4.95
N ILE A 140 1.62 26.47 -5.73
CA ILE A 140 0.50 25.66 -6.27
C ILE A 140 0.96 24.36 -6.91
N GLY A 141 1.93 24.41 -7.82
CA GLY A 141 2.39 23.21 -8.55
C GLY A 141 2.90 22.11 -7.61
N ALA A 142 3.79 22.46 -6.67
CA ALA A 142 4.34 21.47 -5.75
C ALA A 142 3.36 21.08 -4.62
N LEU A 143 2.38 21.92 -4.27
CA LEU A 143 1.29 21.51 -3.38
C LEU A 143 0.31 20.57 -4.07
N THR A 144 0.12 20.70 -5.39
CA THR A 144 -0.68 19.76 -6.18
C THR A 144 0.02 18.41 -6.21
N ASP A 145 1.31 18.37 -6.56
CA ASP A 145 2.12 17.15 -6.50
C ASP A 145 2.14 16.50 -5.11
N ALA A 146 2.26 17.29 -4.03
CA ALA A 146 2.23 16.79 -2.66
C ALA A 146 0.89 16.11 -2.31
N ARG A 147 -0.24 16.65 -2.80
CA ARG A 147 -1.57 16.05 -2.62
C ARG A 147 -1.71 14.77 -3.43
N GLU A 148 -1.20 14.75 -4.67
CA GLU A 148 -1.19 13.54 -5.50
C GLU A 148 -0.34 12.42 -4.88
N GLN A 149 0.84 12.76 -4.35
CA GLN A 149 1.67 11.81 -3.62
C GLN A 149 0.94 11.24 -2.40
N LEU A 150 0.32 12.10 -1.58
CA LEU A 150 -0.44 11.66 -0.40
C LEU A 150 -1.59 10.72 -0.79
N ALA A 151 -2.37 11.08 -1.82
CA ALA A 151 -3.46 10.26 -2.34
C ALA A 151 -2.99 8.92 -2.92
N GLY A 152 -1.76 8.86 -3.45
CA GLY A 152 -1.12 7.63 -3.91
C GLY A 152 -0.57 6.73 -2.80
N LEU A 153 -0.42 7.24 -1.57
CA LEU A 153 0.07 6.50 -0.40
C LEU A 153 -1.07 6.01 0.52
N VAL A 154 -2.12 6.82 0.69
CA VAL A 154 -3.23 6.53 1.61
C VAL A 154 -4.57 6.74 0.89
N TYR A 155 -5.26 5.64 0.62
CA TYR A 155 -6.54 5.57 -0.10
C TYR A 155 -7.34 4.34 0.40
N PRO A 156 -8.64 4.19 0.11
CA PRO A 156 -9.38 2.99 0.51
C PRO A 156 -8.77 1.72 -0.11
N GLY A 157 -8.39 0.76 0.72
CA GLY A 157 -7.73 -0.50 0.30
C GLY A 157 -6.19 -0.46 0.31
N PHE A 158 -5.58 0.64 0.78
CA PHE A 158 -4.12 0.79 0.72
C PHE A 158 -3.35 -0.26 1.54
N VAL A 159 -3.94 -0.88 2.57
CA VAL A 159 -3.22 -1.78 3.47
C VAL A 159 -2.89 -3.08 2.74
N SER A 160 -3.89 -3.72 2.13
CA SER A 160 -3.69 -4.96 1.38
C SER A 160 -2.97 -4.73 0.05
N VAL A 161 -3.32 -3.66 -0.68
CA VAL A 161 -2.68 -3.35 -1.98
C VAL A 161 -1.20 -2.99 -1.82
N THR A 162 -0.83 -2.30 -0.74
CA THR A 162 0.59 -2.01 -0.45
C THR A 162 1.32 -3.26 0.04
N GLY A 163 0.64 -4.12 0.81
CA GLY A 163 1.23 -5.29 1.47
C GLY A 163 2.07 -4.91 2.69
N LEU A 164 2.08 -5.79 3.70
CA LEU A 164 2.65 -5.47 5.02
C LEU A 164 4.16 -5.13 4.98
N ALA A 165 4.93 -5.75 4.09
CA ALA A 165 6.37 -5.48 3.97
C ALA A 165 6.64 -4.02 3.56
N ARG A 166 5.85 -3.50 2.62
CA ARG A 166 5.99 -2.11 2.15
C ARG A 166 5.23 -1.12 3.03
N LEU A 167 4.16 -1.55 3.68
CA LEU A 167 3.38 -0.74 4.62
C LEU A 167 4.26 -0.13 5.71
N GLN A 168 5.30 -0.85 6.13
CA GLN A 168 6.30 -0.39 7.10
C GLN A 168 7.08 0.87 6.66
N ARG A 169 7.14 1.14 5.35
CA ARG A 169 7.85 2.29 4.77
C ARG A 169 7.00 3.55 4.66
N LEU A 170 5.67 3.43 4.65
CA LEU A 170 4.77 4.57 4.50
C LEU A 170 5.01 5.68 5.54
N PRO A 171 5.28 5.39 6.84
CA PRO A 171 5.63 6.45 7.79
C PRO A 171 6.84 7.30 7.36
N ALA A 172 7.86 6.68 6.75
CA ALA A 172 9.04 7.40 6.26
C ALA A 172 8.69 8.27 5.05
N TYR A 173 7.89 7.78 4.10
CA TYR A 173 7.46 8.57 2.93
C TYR A 173 6.59 9.76 3.34
N LEU A 174 5.67 9.56 4.28
CA LEU A 174 4.79 10.62 4.81
C LEU A 174 5.58 11.67 5.62
N SER A 175 6.59 11.23 6.38
CA SER A 175 7.52 12.14 7.05
C SER A 175 8.35 12.95 6.04
N GLY A 176 8.86 12.30 4.99
CA GLY A 176 9.58 12.97 3.90
C GLY A 176 8.72 13.99 3.16
N LEU A 177 7.45 13.66 2.89
CA LEU A 177 6.47 14.58 2.29
C LEU A 177 6.24 15.81 3.19
N THR A 178 5.99 15.58 4.49
CA THR A 178 5.83 16.67 5.48
C THR A 178 7.07 17.57 5.50
N HIS A 179 8.26 16.96 5.58
CA HIS A 179 9.53 17.68 5.62
C HIS A 179 9.73 18.55 4.38
N ARG A 180 9.45 18.00 3.18
CA ARG A 180 9.53 18.74 1.93
C ARG A 180 8.66 19.98 1.95
N VAL A 181 7.39 19.83 2.34
CA VAL A 181 6.43 20.95 2.38
C VAL A 181 6.91 22.04 3.34
N GLN A 182 7.47 21.66 4.49
CA GLN A 182 7.95 22.60 5.50
C GLN A 182 9.28 23.29 5.14
N ARG A 183 10.24 22.58 4.53
CA ARG A 183 11.58 23.12 4.20
C ARG A 183 11.65 23.82 2.85
N ARG A 184 10.69 23.58 1.96
CA ARG A 184 10.66 24.16 0.62
C ARG A 184 10.82 25.69 0.57
N PRO A 185 10.21 26.50 1.47
CA PRO A 185 10.38 27.95 1.45
C PRO A 185 11.84 28.40 1.48
N ASP A 186 12.73 27.61 2.07
CA ASP A 186 14.15 27.94 2.21
C ASP A 186 14.95 27.69 0.91
N GLN A 187 14.50 26.76 0.04
CA GLN A 187 15.26 26.30 -1.13
C GLN A 187 14.38 26.07 -2.39
N PRO A 188 13.62 27.07 -2.87
CA PRO A 188 12.63 26.87 -3.93
C PRO A 188 13.23 26.49 -5.29
N ALA A 189 14.44 26.96 -5.63
CA ALA A 189 15.10 26.60 -6.87
C ALA A 189 15.54 25.13 -6.90
N ARG A 190 16.02 24.62 -5.75
CA ARG A 190 16.45 23.23 -5.60
C ARG A 190 15.27 22.26 -5.64
N ASP A 191 14.17 22.61 -4.95
CA ASP A 191 12.92 21.85 -5.02
C ASP A 191 12.41 21.72 -6.47
N ARG A 192 12.44 22.81 -7.26
CA ARG A 192 12.07 22.76 -8.70
C ARG A 192 12.98 21.84 -9.52
N ALA A 193 14.29 21.88 -9.28
CA ALA A 193 15.23 21.01 -9.99
C ALA A 193 14.96 19.53 -9.67
N TRP A 194 14.80 19.20 -8.40
CA TRP A 194 14.45 17.84 -7.96
C TRP A 194 13.09 17.37 -8.46
N MET A 195 12.10 18.26 -8.50
CA MET A 195 10.81 17.94 -9.08
C MET A 195 10.87 17.63 -10.57
N THR A 196 11.79 18.24 -11.30
CA THR A 196 12.02 17.89 -12.70
C THR A 196 12.50 16.45 -12.85
N GLU A 197 13.33 15.95 -11.93
CA GLU A 197 13.78 14.55 -11.93
C GLU A 197 12.65 13.59 -11.55
N VAL A 198 11.86 13.94 -10.54
CA VAL A 198 10.69 13.15 -10.12
C VAL A 198 9.66 13.05 -11.23
N GLN A 199 9.40 14.15 -11.95
CA GLN A 199 8.47 14.16 -13.06
C GLN A 199 8.95 13.22 -14.18
N LYS A 200 10.22 13.31 -14.58
CA LYS A 200 10.81 12.39 -15.57
C LYS A 200 10.70 10.91 -15.15
N ALA A 201 10.95 10.59 -13.89
CA ALA A 201 10.80 9.23 -13.39
C ALA A 201 9.34 8.76 -13.42
N THR A 202 8.42 9.66 -13.06
CA THR A 202 6.98 9.38 -13.06
C THR A 202 6.44 9.20 -14.48
N ASP A 203 6.92 9.99 -15.43
CA ASP A 203 6.56 9.88 -16.84
C ASP A 203 7.03 8.54 -17.43
N LEU A 204 8.28 8.14 -17.17
CA LEU A 204 8.78 6.80 -17.56
C LEU A 204 7.92 5.67 -16.97
N TYR A 205 7.52 5.80 -15.69
CA TYR A 205 6.64 4.82 -15.05
C TYR A 205 5.28 4.73 -15.74
N ARG A 206 4.66 5.87 -16.08
CA ARG A 206 3.38 5.92 -16.78
C ARG A 206 3.47 5.42 -18.22
N GLU A 207 4.53 5.78 -18.94
CA GLU A 207 4.82 5.29 -20.31
C GLU A 207 4.97 3.77 -20.36
N ALA A 208 5.51 3.17 -19.29
CA ALA A 208 5.59 1.72 -19.13
C ALA A 208 4.26 1.05 -18.72
N GLY A 209 3.15 1.81 -18.65
CA GLY A 209 1.83 1.32 -18.24
C GLY A 209 1.56 1.36 -16.73
N GLY A 210 2.44 2.00 -15.96
CA GLY A 210 2.29 2.15 -14.53
C GLY A 210 1.13 3.07 -14.14
N VAL A 211 0.36 2.66 -13.13
CA VAL A 211 -0.73 3.44 -12.53
C VAL A 211 -0.54 3.58 -11.02
N ILE A 212 -1.10 4.63 -10.41
CA ILE A 212 -1.07 4.85 -8.96
C ILE A 212 -2.51 5.06 -8.49
N PRO A 213 -3.05 4.24 -7.57
CA PRO A 213 -2.45 3.01 -7.01
C PRO A 213 -2.12 1.95 -8.05
N SER A 214 -1.21 1.02 -7.71
CA SER A 214 -0.85 -0.08 -8.62
C SER A 214 -2.07 -0.91 -8.99
N ALA A 215 -2.20 -1.26 -10.27
CA ALA A 215 -3.27 -2.14 -10.73
C ALA A 215 -3.14 -3.54 -10.08
N PRO A 216 -4.27 -4.23 -9.82
CA PRO A 216 -4.23 -5.64 -9.49
C PRO A 216 -3.46 -6.43 -10.55
N HIS A 217 -2.58 -7.34 -10.12
CA HIS A 217 -1.74 -8.16 -10.99
C HIS A 217 -0.79 -7.37 -11.91
N ALA A 218 -0.42 -6.14 -11.55
CA ALA A 218 0.63 -5.41 -12.26
C ALA A 218 1.94 -6.23 -12.26
N PRO A 219 2.71 -6.22 -13.38
CA PRO A 219 4.04 -6.82 -13.43
C PRO A 219 4.93 -6.36 -12.27
N GLU A 220 5.76 -7.27 -11.76
CA GLU A 220 6.64 -6.99 -10.61
C GLU A 220 7.55 -5.79 -10.85
N SER A 221 8.05 -5.60 -12.09
CA SER A 221 8.84 -4.42 -12.47
C SER A 221 8.07 -3.11 -12.30
N LEU A 222 6.77 -3.06 -12.63
CA LEU A 222 5.93 -1.89 -12.38
C LEU A 222 5.68 -1.69 -10.89
N VAL A 223 5.39 -2.77 -10.15
CA VAL A 223 5.21 -2.69 -8.69
C VAL A 223 6.48 -2.18 -8.01
N HIS A 224 7.66 -2.65 -8.43
CA HIS A 224 8.94 -2.19 -7.89
C HIS A 224 9.20 -0.73 -8.25
N ALA A 225 9.07 -0.37 -9.53
CA ALA A 225 9.27 1.00 -10.00
C ALA A 225 8.34 2.01 -9.29
N ARG A 226 7.07 1.64 -9.03
CA ARG A 226 6.13 2.43 -8.22
C ARG A 226 6.72 2.84 -6.88
N TRP A 227 7.39 1.93 -6.18
CA TRP A 227 7.98 2.21 -4.88
C TRP A 227 9.34 2.92 -4.98
N MET A 228 10.09 2.67 -6.05
CA MET A 228 11.29 3.45 -6.36
C MET A 228 10.97 4.94 -6.56
N LEU A 229 9.77 5.31 -7.03
CA LEU A 229 9.36 6.72 -7.08
C LEU A 229 9.33 7.36 -5.68
N GLU A 230 8.85 6.65 -4.66
CA GLU A 230 8.83 7.16 -3.28
C GLU A 230 10.23 7.20 -2.67
N GLU A 231 11.06 6.19 -2.94
CA GLU A 231 12.46 6.19 -2.51
C GLU A 231 13.23 7.35 -3.18
N LEU A 232 12.98 7.64 -4.46
CA LEU A 232 13.57 8.78 -5.17
C LEU A 232 13.17 10.08 -4.50
N ARG A 233 11.88 10.28 -4.23
CA ARG A 233 11.37 11.46 -3.50
C ARG A 233 12.03 11.60 -2.13
N LEU A 234 12.15 10.51 -1.38
CA LEU A 234 12.81 10.50 -0.07
C LEU A 234 14.28 10.92 -0.19
N SER A 235 15.00 10.35 -1.16
CA SER A 235 16.42 10.63 -1.41
C SER A 235 16.70 12.09 -1.81
N LEU A 236 15.77 12.72 -2.54
CA LEU A 236 15.92 14.10 -2.99
C LEU A 236 15.53 15.06 -1.87
N PHE A 237 14.31 14.91 -1.35
CA PHE A 237 13.69 15.92 -0.50
C PHE A 237 13.95 15.75 0.99
N ALA A 238 14.32 14.56 1.46
CA ALA A 238 14.47 14.25 2.88
C ALA A 238 15.69 13.36 3.15
N GLN A 239 16.88 13.84 2.74
CA GLN A 239 18.16 13.11 2.78
C GLN A 239 18.60 12.60 4.17
N HIS A 240 17.99 13.09 5.25
CA HIS A 240 18.25 12.59 6.61
C HIS A 240 17.49 11.29 6.92
N LEU A 241 16.51 10.91 6.08
CA LEU A 241 15.77 9.65 6.19
C LEU A 241 16.40 8.62 5.25
N PRO A 242 16.64 7.38 5.72
CA PRO A 242 17.26 6.35 4.90
C PRO A 242 16.31 5.84 3.83
N THR A 243 16.82 5.63 2.62
CA THR A 243 16.11 4.88 1.59
C THR A 243 16.19 3.38 1.86
N ALA A 244 15.19 2.61 1.42
CA ALA A 244 15.20 1.15 1.56
C ALA A 244 16.20 0.47 0.60
N GLU A 245 16.49 1.14 -0.50
CA GLU A 245 17.43 0.71 -1.52
C GLU A 245 18.07 1.94 -2.17
N PRO A 246 19.23 1.80 -2.85
CA PRO A 246 19.78 2.93 -3.57
C PRO A 246 18.99 3.16 -4.86
N VAL A 247 18.63 4.42 -5.11
CA VAL A 247 17.64 4.81 -6.12
C VAL A 247 18.17 5.97 -6.97
N SER A 248 17.81 5.97 -8.25
CA SER A 248 18.06 7.07 -9.18
C SER A 248 17.16 6.92 -10.41
N LEU A 249 17.03 7.99 -11.21
CA LEU A 249 16.31 7.94 -12.48
C LEU A 249 16.82 6.81 -13.40
N GLN A 250 18.14 6.60 -13.43
CA GLN A 250 18.76 5.54 -14.24
C GLN A 250 18.36 4.14 -13.75
N ARG A 251 18.29 3.93 -12.43
CA ARG A 251 17.88 2.65 -11.86
C ARG A 251 16.40 2.35 -12.12
N ILE A 252 15.54 3.37 -12.01
CA ILE A 252 14.12 3.25 -12.36
C ILE A 252 13.96 2.84 -13.82
N ARG A 253 14.68 3.51 -14.74
CA ARG A 253 14.68 3.14 -16.16
C ARG A 253 15.12 1.70 -16.39
N LYS A 254 16.14 1.23 -15.66
CA LYS A 254 16.62 -0.15 -15.77
C LYS A 254 15.55 -1.15 -15.33
N VAL A 255 14.90 -0.93 -14.18
CA VAL A 255 13.83 -1.80 -13.67
C VAL A 255 12.64 -1.85 -14.64
N LEU A 256 12.29 -0.73 -15.27
CA LEU A 256 11.20 -0.67 -16.25
C LEU A 256 11.52 -1.35 -17.60
N ALA A 257 12.81 -1.50 -17.94
CA ALA A 257 13.24 -2.10 -19.20
C ALA A 257 13.28 -3.63 -19.20
N GLY A 258 13.19 -4.27 -18.02
CA GLY A 258 13.41 -5.71 -17.82
C GLY A 258 14.85 -6.02 -17.48
#